data_AF-A0A800JNI4-F1
#
_entry.id   AF-A0A800JNI4-F1
#
_cell.length_a   1.000
_cell.length_b   1.000
_cell.length_c   1.000
_cell.angle_alpha   90.00
_cell.angle_beta   90.00
_cell.angle_gamma   90.00
#
_symmetry.space_group_name_H-M   'P 1'
#
loop_
_entity.id
_entity.type
_entity.pdbx_description
1 polymer ?
#
loop_
_entity_poly.entity_id
_entity_poly.type
_entity_poly.pdbx_seq_one_letter_code
_entity_poly.pdbx_strand_id
1 'polypeptide(L)'
;MVKNKVFLPIVYSIIFIILLNAIGSFLHFRIDLTSEKKYTLLDETKKVLTGLDDLIYIKIYLDGDFPSGFKRLQKQSKETLENFKNIAGKRLDFEFINPSESNSAKQRTSIYKQLIEQGLQPTDLQVKEQAGMSSSIIFPGAIIYYKEKHLALQLLNNELGVHPEVALNNSIETLEYEFVSAISKLTKNRKDKIAFLNGHDELKEREVTDISYSVLSDHYSLSEYYDIEHFDITEFELDSITKEVRLARQLQKLKTFKALIIAKPKTTFNNLDKLLIDQYIMAGGNILWLIDGVNANMDSLQQSDGYFMAQKNQLNLDDMLFIYGVRINADLMQDKRATKIPIITGYSGNMPQQSFFSWPYYPLLFSDSDHPISKGLDAIQCEFVSSIDTIKNKINKTILLHSSTYAMLAPSPHRVSLGILKNPPKEDYFNNPNIPIAVLLEGEFESVFKNRITPKKKDFDFKENSKNTKMIIVSDGDIIRNTYSEKTGNVYPLGYDKFGKFIYPGNKTFI
;
A
#
# COMPACT_ATOMS: atom_id res chain seq x y z
N MET A 1 -55.32 43.62 -26.54
CA MET A 1 -54.19 43.99 -25.66
C MET A 1 -53.61 42.75 -24.95
N VAL A 2 -53.14 41.72 -25.67
CA VAL A 2 -52.56 40.48 -25.07
C VAL A 2 -51.52 39.83 -26.00
N LYS A 3 -50.63 40.61 -26.66
CA LYS A 3 -49.53 40.03 -27.47
C LYS A 3 -48.12 40.32 -26.91
N ASN A 4 -47.97 41.22 -25.93
CA ASN A 4 -46.66 41.59 -25.37
C ASN A 4 -46.34 40.94 -24.01
N LYS A 5 -47.25 40.14 -23.42
CA LYS A 5 -47.02 39.52 -22.10
C LYS A 5 -46.19 38.22 -22.14
N VAL A 6 -45.99 37.61 -23.32
CA VAL A 6 -45.21 36.37 -23.48
C VAL A 6 -43.77 36.63 -23.95
N PHE A 7 -43.52 37.78 -24.59
CA PHE A 7 -42.19 38.12 -25.11
C PHE A 7 -41.21 38.53 -23.99
N LEU A 8 -41.70 39.27 -22.99
CA LEU A 8 -40.89 39.74 -21.87
C LEU A 8 -40.30 38.60 -21.02
N PRO A 9 -41.06 37.56 -20.63
CA PRO A 9 -40.53 36.38 -19.94
C PRO A 9 -39.44 35.66 -20.74
N ILE A 10 -39.62 35.51 -22.05
CA ILE A 10 -38.66 34.80 -22.93
C ILE A 10 -37.33 35.55 -22.98
N VAL A 11 -37.38 36.89 -23.11
CA VAL A 11 -36.17 37.73 -23.09
C VAL A 11 -35.45 37.63 -21.74
N TYR A 12 -36.17 37.65 -20.62
CA TYR A 12 -35.57 37.45 -19.30
C TYR A 12 -34.97 36.05 -19.13
N SER A 13 -35.60 34.99 -19.64
CA SER A 13 -35.05 33.63 -19.61
C SER A 13 -33.78 33.50 -20.44
N ILE A 14 -33.74 34.11 -21.63
CA ILE A 14 -32.53 34.11 -22.47
C ILE A 14 -31.40 34.88 -21.79
N ILE A 15 -31.69 36.07 -21.24
CA ILE A 15 -30.70 36.86 -20.49
C ILE A 15 -30.20 36.09 -19.26
N PHE A 16 -31.09 35.41 -18.54
CA PHE A 16 -30.72 34.58 -17.40
C PHE A 16 -29.82 33.41 -17.79
N ILE A 17 -30.12 32.71 -18.89
CA ILE A 17 -29.28 31.62 -19.41
C ILE A 17 -27.90 32.15 -19.83
N ILE A 18 -27.85 33.32 -20.49
CA ILE A 18 -26.58 33.96 -20.87
C ILE A 18 -25.78 34.37 -19.64
N LEU A 19 -26.42 34.95 -18.62
CA LEU A 19 -25.78 35.31 -17.35
C LEU A 19 -25.29 34.09 -16.58
N LEU A 20 -26.07 33.01 -16.55
CA LEU A 20 -25.71 31.76 -15.87
C LEU A 20 -24.53 31.08 -16.59
N ASN A 21 -24.51 31.13 -17.91
CA ASN A 21 -23.37 30.65 -18.72
C ASN A 21 -22.13 31.54 -18.52
N ALA A 22 -22.29 32.87 -18.50
CA ALA A 22 -21.20 33.81 -18.22
C ALA A 22 -20.63 33.61 -16.80
N ILE A 23 -21.47 33.49 -15.78
CA ILE A 23 -21.07 33.19 -14.40
C ILE A 23 -20.38 31.82 -14.33
N GLY A 24 -20.89 30.81 -15.04
CA GLY A 24 -20.25 29.50 -15.17
C GLY A 24 -18.89 29.55 -15.85
N SER A 25 -18.63 30.52 -16.72
CA SER A 25 -17.30 30.73 -17.33
C SER A 25 -16.29 31.42 -16.39
N PHE A 26 -16.78 32.23 -15.44
CA PHE A 26 -15.93 32.90 -14.46
C PHE A 26 -15.66 32.05 -13.21
N LEU A 27 -16.63 31.23 -12.79
CA LEU A 27 -16.48 30.25 -11.72
C LEU A 27 -16.11 28.89 -12.31
N HIS A 28 -14.81 28.60 -12.40
CA HIS A 28 -14.29 27.28 -12.73
C HIS A 28 -14.52 26.30 -11.56
N PHE A 29 -15.79 26.07 -11.20
CA PHE A 29 -16.17 25.11 -10.16
C PHE A 29 -16.59 23.81 -10.83
N ARG A 30 -15.61 22.94 -11.12
CA ARG A 30 -15.88 21.57 -11.58
C ARG A 30 -16.30 20.74 -10.36
N ILE A 31 -17.60 20.49 -10.25
CA ILE A 31 -18.12 19.46 -9.34
C ILE A 31 -18.05 18.14 -10.09
N ASP A 32 -17.26 17.21 -9.58
CA ASP A 32 -17.26 15.83 -10.07
C ASP A 32 -18.56 15.16 -9.63
N LEU A 33 -19.48 14.97 -10.58
CA LEU A 33 -20.78 14.32 -10.38
C LEU A 33 -20.72 12.81 -10.62
N THR A 34 -19.54 12.24 -10.86
CA THR A 34 -19.40 10.80 -10.92
C THR A 34 -19.61 10.20 -9.53
N SER A 35 -20.28 9.05 -9.47
CA SER A 35 -20.58 8.33 -8.22
C SER A 35 -19.33 8.06 -7.38
N GLU A 36 -18.17 7.94 -8.05
CA GLU A 36 -16.88 7.57 -7.45
C GLU A 36 -15.90 8.74 -7.30
N LYS A 37 -16.28 9.97 -7.68
CA LYS A 37 -15.36 11.12 -7.76
C LYS A 37 -14.06 10.79 -8.51
N LYS A 38 -14.16 10.06 -9.62
CA LYS A 38 -13.03 9.48 -10.37
C LYS A 38 -12.03 10.54 -10.88
N TYR A 39 -12.42 11.80 -10.94
CA TYR A 39 -11.61 12.92 -11.40
C TYR A 39 -11.17 13.85 -10.26
N THR A 40 -11.42 13.48 -9.00
CA THR A 40 -11.02 14.26 -7.83
C THR A 40 -9.67 13.78 -7.31
N LEU A 41 -8.68 14.66 -7.38
CA LEU A 41 -7.35 14.41 -6.83
C LEU A 41 -7.38 14.18 -5.31
N LEU A 42 -6.52 13.29 -4.85
CA LEU A 42 -6.31 13.00 -3.43
C LEU A 42 -5.84 14.25 -2.69
N ASP A 43 -6.25 14.39 -1.43
CA ASP A 43 -5.87 15.57 -0.65
C ASP A 43 -4.35 15.67 -0.43
N GLU A 44 -3.65 14.53 -0.39
CA GLU A 44 -2.19 14.51 -0.32
C GLU A 44 -1.55 15.00 -1.61
N THR A 45 -2.09 14.63 -2.78
CA THR A 45 -1.70 15.18 -4.09
C THR A 45 -1.79 16.70 -4.09
N LYS A 46 -2.91 17.26 -3.60
CA LYS A 46 -3.09 18.72 -3.53
C LYS A 46 -2.03 19.38 -2.65
N LYS A 47 -1.66 18.77 -1.52
CA LYS A 47 -0.60 19.30 -0.63
C LYS A 47 0.76 19.31 -1.32
N VAL A 48 1.13 18.23 -2.01
CA VAL A 48 2.40 18.15 -2.76
C VAL A 48 2.45 19.24 -3.83
N LEU A 49 1.38 19.37 -4.62
CA LEU A 49 1.32 20.34 -5.73
C LEU A 49 1.27 21.81 -5.27
N THR A 50 0.62 22.09 -4.15
CA THR A 50 0.56 23.46 -3.60
C THR A 50 1.84 23.86 -2.87
N GLY A 51 2.60 22.87 -2.36
CA GLY A 51 3.90 23.07 -1.71
C GLY A 51 5.09 23.16 -2.67
N LEU A 52 4.86 23.24 -3.98
CA LEU A 52 5.94 23.46 -4.94
C LEU A 52 6.52 24.88 -4.80
N ASP A 53 7.84 24.97 -4.68
CA ASP A 53 8.57 26.24 -4.57
C ASP A 53 9.21 26.67 -5.90
N ASP A 54 9.26 25.79 -6.89
CA ASP A 54 9.86 26.03 -8.21
C ASP A 54 9.09 25.27 -9.30
N LEU A 55 9.45 25.49 -10.57
CA LEU A 55 8.84 24.84 -11.72
C LEU A 55 9.21 23.35 -11.78
N ILE A 56 8.17 22.51 -11.76
CA ILE A 56 8.22 21.12 -12.23
C ILE A 56 7.93 21.14 -13.73
N TYR A 57 8.87 20.65 -14.54
CA TYR A 57 8.66 20.47 -15.98
C TYR A 57 8.66 19.00 -16.34
N ILE A 58 7.63 18.52 -17.04
CA ILE A 58 7.45 17.10 -17.34
C ILE A 58 7.46 16.87 -18.85
N LYS A 59 8.39 16.05 -19.33
CA LYS A 59 8.43 15.58 -20.72
C LYS A 59 7.85 14.19 -20.82
N ILE A 60 6.74 14.02 -21.54
CA ILE A 60 6.04 12.74 -21.67
C ILE A 60 6.28 12.17 -23.07
N TYR A 61 6.84 10.97 -23.16
CA TYR A 61 7.21 10.33 -24.44
C TYR A 61 6.10 9.43 -24.99
N LEU A 62 4.85 9.89 -24.84
CA LEU A 62 3.64 9.21 -25.31
C LEU A 62 2.90 10.09 -26.31
N ASP A 63 3.58 10.60 -27.34
CA ASP A 63 2.92 11.25 -28.48
C ASP A 63 3.06 10.42 -29.76
N GLY A 64 2.00 10.39 -30.57
CA GLY A 64 1.92 9.58 -31.78
C GLY A 64 0.59 8.82 -31.98
N ASP A 65 0.53 8.03 -33.05
CA ASP A 65 -0.63 7.19 -33.36
C ASP A 65 -0.48 5.81 -32.72
N PHE A 66 -1.21 5.58 -31.62
CA PHE A 66 -1.16 4.32 -30.88
C PHE A 66 -2.45 3.49 -31.00
N PRO A 67 -2.39 2.18 -30.72
CA PRO A 67 -3.57 1.36 -30.44
C PRO A 67 -4.42 1.90 -29.29
N SER A 68 -5.65 1.41 -29.18
CA SER A 68 -6.67 1.87 -28.23
C SER A 68 -6.16 1.94 -26.78
N GLY A 69 -5.44 0.90 -26.31
CA GLY A 69 -4.92 0.84 -24.94
C GLY A 69 -3.92 1.97 -24.62
N PHE A 70 -2.95 2.21 -25.51
CA PHE A 70 -1.96 3.28 -25.35
C PHE A 70 -2.56 4.68 -25.57
N LYS A 71 -3.55 4.83 -26.46
CA LYS A 71 -4.31 6.08 -26.59
C LYS A 71 -5.06 6.43 -25.30
N ARG A 72 -5.61 5.42 -24.61
CA ARG A 72 -6.21 5.63 -23.29
C ARG A 72 -5.18 6.07 -22.25
N LEU A 73 -4.01 5.42 -22.21
CA LEU A 73 -2.92 5.81 -21.30
C LEU A 73 -2.44 7.25 -21.58
N GLN A 74 -2.19 7.60 -22.85
CA GLN A 74 -1.83 8.96 -23.27
C GLN A 74 -2.89 9.98 -22.81
N LYS A 75 -4.16 9.71 -23.10
CA LYS A 75 -5.28 10.60 -22.73
C LYS A 75 -5.36 10.77 -21.22
N GLN A 76 -5.31 9.68 -20.45
CA GLN A 76 -5.41 9.75 -19.00
C GLN A 76 -4.21 10.48 -18.39
N SER A 77 -2.98 10.23 -18.86
CA SER A 77 -1.79 10.96 -18.41
C SER A 77 -1.93 12.45 -18.65
N LYS A 78 -2.46 12.85 -19.81
CA LYS A 78 -2.73 14.26 -20.12
C LYS A 78 -3.78 14.86 -19.17
N GLU A 79 -4.92 14.19 -18.98
CA GLU A 79 -5.98 14.67 -18.08
C GLU A 79 -5.48 14.81 -16.63
N THR A 80 -4.71 13.84 -16.13
CA THR A 80 -4.08 13.90 -14.80
C THR A 80 -3.15 15.10 -14.67
N LEU A 81 -2.26 15.33 -15.64
CA LEU A 81 -1.32 16.46 -15.58
C LEU A 81 -1.99 17.82 -15.79
N GLU A 82 -3.07 17.91 -16.58
CA GLU A 82 -3.90 19.11 -16.65
C GLU A 82 -4.53 19.43 -15.30
N ASN A 83 -5.05 18.42 -14.59
CA ASN A 83 -5.56 18.60 -13.22
C ASN A 83 -4.44 19.05 -12.27
N PHE A 84 -3.23 18.52 -12.40
CA PHE A 84 -2.10 18.93 -11.57
C PHE A 84 -1.71 20.38 -11.85
N LYS A 85 -1.65 20.78 -13.12
CA LYS A 85 -1.35 22.14 -13.56
C LYS A 85 -2.40 23.14 -13.05
N ASN A 86 -3.68 22.76 -13.03
CA ASN A 86 -4.75 23.59 -12.48
C ASN A 86 -4.55 23.89 -10.98
N ILE A 87 -3.93 22.98 -10.23
CA ILE A 87 -3.64 23.18 -8.80
C ILE A 87 -2.31 23.90 -8.57
N ALA A 88 -1.23 23.44 -9.23
CA ALA A 88 0.11 23.99 -9.06
C ALA A 88 0.26 25.39 -9.70
N GLY A 89 -0.58 25.72 -10.68
CA GLY A 89 -0.52 26.95 -11.46
C GLY A 89 0.74 26.99 -12.33
N LYS A 90 1.46 28.11 -12.31
CA LYS A 90 2.70 28.31 -13.09
C LYS A 90 3.89 27.45 -12.65
N ARG A 91 3.74 26.68 -11.57
CA ARG A 91 4.79 25.82 -11.01
C ARG A 91 4.80 24.42 -11.58
N LEU A 92 3.87 24.10 -12.48
CA LEU A 92 3.88 22.84 -13.20
C LEU A 92 3.59 23.12 -14.67
N ASP A 93 4.44 22.59 -15.53
CA ASP A 93 4.20 22.56 -16.97
C ASP A 93 4.64 21.22 -17.56
N PHE A 94 4.10 20.88 -18.72
CA PHE A 94 4.39 19.61 -19.36
C PHE A 94 4.24 19.65 -20.87
N GLU A 95 4.95 18.76 -21.55
CA GLU A 95 4.86 18.56 -22.99
C GLU A 95 4.82 17.08 -23.36
N PHE A 96 4.12 16.76 -24.45
CA PHE A 96 4.09 15.43 -25.04
C PHE A 96 5.04 15.41 -26.25
N ILE A 97 5.87 14.38 -26.35
CA ILE A 97 6.95 14.28 -27.33
C ILE A 97 6.86 12.92 -28.02
N ASN A 98 6.96 12.93 -29.35
CA ASN A 98 7.12 11.71 -30.13
C ASN A 98 8.62 11.45 -30.40
N PRO A 99 9.28 10.50 -29.71
CA PRO A 99 10.70 10.24 -29.91
C PRO A 99 11.01 9.65 -31.30
N SER A 100 9.99 9.19 -32.03
CA SER A 100 10.10 8.56 -33.34
C SER A 100 9.90 9.51 -34.52
N GLU A 101 9.56 10.78 -34.28
CA GLU A 101 9.15 11.74 -35.32
C GLU A 101 10.30 12.12 -36.28
N SER A 102 11.57 12.00 -35.86
CA SER A 102 12.71 12.38 -36.71
C SER A 102 12.81 11.51 -37.98
N ASN A 103 12.94 12.19 -39.13
CA ASN A 103 13.14 11.56 -40.44
C ASN A 103 14.50 10.84 -40.60
N SER A 104 15.46 11.07 -39.68
CA SER A 104 16.79 10.44 -39.74
C SER A 104 16.89 9.26 -38.78
N ALA A 105 17.14 8.06 -39.32
CA ALA A 105 17.34 6.85 -38.51
C ALA A 105 18.45 7.02 -37.45
N LYS A 106 19.56 7.69 -37.79
CA LYS A 106 20.66 7.95 -36.85
C LYS A 106 20.23 8.86 -35.69
N GLN A 107 19.42 9.87 -35.96
CA GLN A 107 18.90 10.78 -34.93
C GLN A 107 17.93 10.06 -34.00
N ARG A 108 16.98 9.26 -34.55
CA ARG A 108 16.07 8.44 -33.73
C ARG A 108 16.83 7.51 -32.79
N THR A 109 17.82 6.78 -33.29
CA THR A 109 18.63 5.89 -32.45
C THR A 109 19.38 6.66 -31.36
N SER A 110 19.88 7.87 -31.65
CA SER A 110 20.53 8.70 -30.63
C SER A 110 19.56 9.18 -29.54
N ILE A 111 18.33 9.55 -29.91
CA ILE A 111 17.27 9.92 -28.95
C ILE A 111 16.94 8.72 -28.08
N TYR A 112 16.72 7.54 -28.67
CA TYR A 112 16.41 6.33 -27.90
C TYR A 112 17.51 5.99 -26.91
N LYS A 113 18.77 6.12 -27.33
CA LYS A 113 19.91 5.91 -26.43
C LYS A 113 19.91 6.90 -25.26
N GLN A 114 19.63 8.19 -25.51
CA GLN A 114 19.54 9.20 -24.46
C GLN A 114 18.41 8.89 -23.46
N LEU A 115 17.24 8.45 -23.94
CA LEU A 115 16.13 8.08 -23.06
C LEU A 115 16.48 6.88 -22.18
N ILE A 116 17.16 5.87 -22.74
CA ILE A 116 17.66 4.71 -21.98
C ILE A 116 18.71 5.15 -20.95
N GLU A 117 19.65 6.02 -21.35
CA GLU A 117 20.67 6.59 -20.44
C GLU A 117 20.04 7.41 -19.31
N GLN A 118 18.88 8.03 -19.55
CA GLN A 118 18.08 8.73 -18.54
C GLN A 118 17.20 7.80 -17.69
N GLY A 119 17.15 6.51 -18.00
CA GLY A 119 16.46 5.48 -17.23
C GLY A 119 15.10 5.03 -17.79
N LEU A 120 14.65 5.56 -18.94
CA LEU A 120 13.41 5.10 -19.58
C LEU A 120 13.59 3.75 -20.28
N GLN A 121 12.56 2.90 -20.20
CA GLN A 121 12.59 1.58 -20.83
C GLN A 121 11.77 1.58 -22.13
N PRO A 122 12.31 1.08 -23.25
CA PRO A 122 11.56 0.91 -24.48
C PRO A 122 10.55 -0.23 -24.37
N THR A 123 9.47 -0.17 -25.14
CA THR A 123 8.51 -1.26 -25.31
C THR A 123 8.23 -1.47 -26.79
N ASP A 124 8.18 -2.73 -27.21
CA ASP A 124 7.78 -3.11 -28.56
C ASP A 124 6.25 -3.11 -28.68
N LEU A 125 5.73 -2.20 -29.51
CA LEU A 125 4.31 -2.08 -29.80
C LEU A 125 3.99 -2.84 -31.09
N GLN A 126 3.21 -3.90 -30.96
CA GLN A 126 2.68 -4.64 -32.11
C GLN A 126 1.31 -4.11 -32.50
N VAL A 127 1.20 -3.55 -33.70
CA VAL A 127 -0.05 -3.04 -34.25
C VAL A 127 -0.52 -3.96 -35.37
N LYS A 128 -1.75 -4.43 -35.28
CA LYS A 128 -2.39 -5.20 -36.36
C LYS A 128 -2.95 -4.22 -37.38
N GLU A 129 -2.26 -4.05 -38.50
CA GLU A 129 -2.70 -3.25 -39.64
C GLU A 129 -3.49 -4.14 -40.64
N GLN A 130 -4.29 -3.51 -41.52
CA GLN A 130 -5.06 -4.24 -42.54
C GLN A 130 -4.17 -5.05 -43.51
N ALA A 131 -2.88 -4.71 -43.62
CA ALA A 131 -1.90 -5.35 -44.51
C ALA A 131 -0.89 -6.28 -43.78
N GLY A 132 -0.96 -6.42 -42.45
CA GLY A 132 -0.01 -7.25 -41.68
C GLY A 132 0.18 -6.81 -40.22
N MET A 133 1.15 -7.39 -39.52
CA MET A 133 1.62 -6.88 -38.23
C MET A 133 2.76 -5.88 -38.45
N SER A 134 2.61 -4.68 -37.89
CA SER A 134 3.66 -3.66 -37.84
C SER A 134 4.19 -3.59 -36.41
N SER A 135 5.51 -3.52 -36.23
CA SER A 135 6.16 -3.38 -34.91
C SER A 135 6.88 -2.04 -34.83
N SER A 136 6.59 -1.27 -33.79
CA SER A 136 7.22 0.02 -33.52
C SER A 136 7.72 0.10 -32.08
N ILE A 137 8.90 0.68 -31.87
CA ILE A 137 9.44 0.92 -30.53
C ILE A 137 8.82 2.21 -29.98
N ILE A 138 8.31 2.15 -28.76
CA ILE A 138 7.77 3.29 -28.02
C ILE A 138 8.44 3.41 -26.64
N PHE A 139 8.37 4.60 -26.04
CA PHE A 139 8.89 4.88 -24.70
C PHE A 139 7.75 5.36 -23.80
N PRO A 140 6.93 4.44 -23.25
CA PRO A 140 5.78 4.81 -22.43
C PRO A 140 6.22 5.31 -21.06
N GLY A 141 6.76 6.52 -21.01
CA GLY A 141 7.35 7.10 -19.82
C GLY A 141 7.45 8.62 -19.87
N ALA A 142 7.86 9.21 -18.75
CA ALA A 142 8.05 10.64 -18.60
C ALA A 142 9.40 10.95 -17.91
N ILE A 143 9.98 12.10 -18.20
CA ILE A 143 11.11 12.64 -17.44
C ILE A 143 10.65 13.92 -16.76
N ILE A 144 10.76 13.93 -15.44
CA ILE A 144 10.33 15.02 -14.59
C ILE A 144 11.57 15.79 -14.15
N TYR A 145 11.58 17.09 -14.38
CA TYR A 145 12.66 18.00 -14.04
C TYR A 145 12.25 18.91 -12.89
N TYR A 146 13.12 19.06 -11.91
CA TYR A 146 12.97 20.00 -10.80
C TYR A 146 14.33 20.57 -10.42
N LYS A 147 14.56 21.86 -10.69
CA LYS A 147 15.87 22.52 -10.51
C LYS A 147 16.95 21.73 -11.27
N GLU A 148 17.99 21.28 -10.58
CA GLU A 148 19.10 20.49 -11.14
C GLU A 148 18.83 18.97 -11.13
N LYS A 149 17.72 18.53 -10.53
CA LYS A 149 17.36 17.11 -10.41
C LYS A 149 16.42 16.70 -11.53
N HIS A 150 16.52 15.45 -11.94
CA HIS A 150 15.56 14.82 -12.84
C HIS A 150 15.30 13.37 -12.41
N LEU A 151 14.11 12.86 -12.75
CA LEU A 151 13.69 11.49 -12.50
C LEU A 151 12.95 10.96 -13.73
N ALA A 152 13.32 9.78 -14.19
CA ALA A 152 12.57 9.04 -15.19
C ALA A 152 11.46 8.22 -14.51
N LEU A 153 10.25 8.34 -15.06
CA LEU A 153 9.05 7.65 -14.61
C LEU A 153 8.54 6.74 -15.74
N GLN A 154 8.39 5.44 -15.49
CA GLN A 154 7.70 4.56 -16.42
C GLN A 154 6.20 4.75 -16.24
N LEU A 155 5.48 5.00 -17.34
CA LEU A 155 4.01 5.12 -17.33
C LEU A 155 3.33 3.81 -17.69
N LEU A 156 4.09 2.81 -18.13
CA LEU A 156 3.63 1.44 -18.33
C LEU A 156 4.39 0.51 -17.39
N ASN A 157 3.68 -0.11 -16.47
CA ASN A 157 4.21 -1.18 -15.61
C ASN A 157 4.03 -2.53 -16.33
N ASN A 158 5.07 -2.99 -17.01
CA ASN A 158 5.10 -4.32 -17.60
C ASN A 158 5.46 -5.37 -16.54
N GLU A 159 4.45 -5.84 -15.82
CA GLU A 159 4.61 -6.93 -14.86
C GLU A 159 4.73 -8.28 -15.56
N LEU A 160 5.70 -9.09 -15.13
CA LEU A 160 5.96 -10.41 -15.67
C LEU A 160 4.73 -11.32 -15.45
N GLY A 161 4.17 -11.84 -16.55
CA GLY A 161 3.03 -12.77 -16.51
C GLY A 161 1.65 -12.10 -16.54
N VAL A 162 1.58 -10.76 -16.55
CA VAL A 162 0.33 -10.02 -16.69
C VAL A 162 0.01 -9.78 -18.17
N HIS A 163 -1.26 -9.92 -18.55
CA HIS A 163 -1.69 -9.66 -19.92
C HIS A 163 -1.51 -8.16 -20.26
N PRO A 164 -1.00 -7.78 -21.45
CA PRO A 164 -0.67 -6.38 -21.77
C PRO A 164 -1.82 -5.39 -21.58
N GLU A 165 -3.06 -5.79 -21.87
CA GLU A 165 -4.24 -4.94 -21.64
C GLU A 165 -4.54 -4.70 -20.16
N VAL A 166 -4.26 -5.68 -19.30
CA VAL A 166 -4.43 -5.56 -17.84
C VAL A 166 -3.34 -4.64 -17.29
N ALA A 167 -2.09 -4.84 -17.69
CA ALA A 167 -0.97 -3.96 -17.33
C ALA A 167 -1.24 -2.50 -17.70
N LEU A 168 -1.83 -2.25 -18.89
CA LEU A 168 -2.25 -0.91 -19.30
C LEU A 168 -3.36 -0.33 -18.42
N ASN A 169 -4.36 -1.13 -18.04
CA ASN A 169 -5.43 -0.68 -17.16
C ASN A 169 -4.89 -0.34 -15.76
N ASN A 170 -4.08 -1.22 -15.17
CA ASN A 170 -3.45 -0.99 -13.88
C ASN A 170 -2.60 0.28 -13.91
N SER A 171 -1.79 0.46 -14.96
CA SER A 171 -0.97 1.66 -15.13
C SER A 171 -1.80 2.94 -15.22
N ILE A 172 -2.97 2.90 -15.89
CA ILE A 172 -3.91 4.03 -15.98
C ILE A 172 -4.49 4.36 -14.60
N GLU A 173 -4.80 3.36 -13.79
CA GLU A 173 -5.39 3.53 -12.45
C GLU A 173 -4.40 4.12 -11.46
N THR A 174 -3.10 3.81 -11.59
CA THR A 174 -2.05 4.31 -10.68
C THR A 174 -1.40 5.63 -11.09
N LEU A 175 -1.75 6.21 -12.25
CA LEU A 175 -1.11 7.41 -12.81
C LEU A 175 -0.97 8.58 -11.83
N GLU A 176 -2.03 8.90 -11.07
CA GLU A 176 -1.97 10.01 -10.10
C GLU A 176 -0.88 9.76 -9.06
N TYR A 177 -0.87 8.55 -8.50
CA TYR A 177 0.12 8.14 -7.51
C TYR A 177 1.53 8.19 -8.08
N GLU A 178 1.75 7.62 -9.27
CA GLU A 178 3.06 7.58 -9.94
C GLU A 178 3.65 8.98 -10.16
N PHE A 179 2.84 9.91 -10.70
CA PHE A 179 3.31 11.29 -10.90
C PHE A 179 3.57 12.02 -9.58
N VAL A 180 2.67 11.92 -8.59
CA VAL A 180 2.83 12.62 -7.30
C VAL A 180 4.01 12.07 -6.52
N SER A 181 4.19 10.75 -6.56
CA SER A 181 5.33 10.06 -5.97
C SER A 181 6.63 10.60 -6.55
N ALA A 182 6.75 10.62 -7.88
CA ALA A 182 7.94 11.12 -8.57
C ALA A 182 8.22 12.60 -8.27
N ILE A 183 7.18 13.44 -8.26
CA ILE A 183 7.29 14.87 -7.90
C ILE A 183 7.75 15.01 -6.44
N SER A 184 7.13 14.28 -5.51
CA SER A 184 7.49 14.29 -4.09
C SER A 184 8.94 13.85 -3.86
N LYS A 185 9.43 12.83 -4.59
CA LYS A 185 10.83 12.38 -4.52
C LYS A 185 11.80 13.47 -4.95
N LEU A 186 11.48 14.21 -6.02
CA LEU A 186 12.32 15.30 -6.53
C LEU A 186 12.32 16.54 -5.62
N THR A 187 11.17 16.85 -5.02
CA THR A 187 10.99 18.07 -4.22
C THR A 187 11.43 17.93 -2.77
N LYS A 188 11.43 16.71 -2.22
CA LYS A 188 11.94 16.45 -0.87
C LYS A 188 13.46 16.59 -0.82
N ASN A 189 13.94 17.42 0.12
CA ASN A 189 15.37 17.61 0.36
C ASN A 189 15.97 16.57 1.31
N ARG A 190 15.14 15.97 2.16
CA ARG A 190 15.52 14.89 3.09
C ARG A 190 14.37 13.90 3.19
N LYS A 191 14.70 12.63 3.31
CA LYS A 191 13.73 11.58 3.61
C LYS A 191 13.35 11.66 5.07
N ASP A 192 12.09 11.39 5.36
CA ASP A 192 11.65 11.24 6.74
C ASP A 192 12.13 9.89 7.26
N LYS A 193 12.44 9.80 8.55
CA LYS A 193 12.86 8.53 9.16
C LYS A 193 11.67 7.69 9.55
N ILE A 194 11.73 6.39 9.29
CA ILE A 194 10.79 5.39 9.81
C ILE A 194 11.58 4.30 10.50
N ALA A 195 10.97 3.62 11.48
CA ALA A 195 11.64 2.53 12.18
C ALA A 195 10.82 1.25 12.18
N PHE A 196 11.49 0.14 11.85
CA PHE A 196 11.04 -1.19 12.27
C PHE A 196 11.35 -1.35 13.76
N LEU A 197 10.32 -1.65 14.54
CA LEU A 197 10.47 -1.88 15.98
C LEU A 197 11.02 -3.29 16.21
N ASN A 198 12.02 -3.38 17.08
CA ASN A 198 12.58 -4.62 17.59
C ASN A 198 12.41 -4.67 19.12
N GLY A 199 12.48 -5.87 19.70
CA GLY A 199 12.47 -6.10 21.15
C GLY A 199 11.49 -7.19 21.59
N HIS A 200 10.63 -7.65 20.68
CA HIS A 200 9.59 -8.65 20.92
C HIS A 200 9.62 -9.81 19.91
N ASP A 201 10.81 -10.19 19.43
CA ASP A 201 11.02 -11.21 18.39
C ASP A 201 10.22 -10.95 17.09
N GLU A 202 10.12 -9.67 16.72
CA GLU A 202 9.61 -9.20 15.42
C GLU A 202 10.39 -9.82 14.24
N LEU A 203 9.91 -9.61 13.03
CA LEU A 203 10.59 -10.03 11.82
C LEU A 203 12.02 -9.45 11.74
N LYS A 204 12.98 -10.31 11.40
CA LYS A 204 14.38 -9.89 11.26
C LYS A 204 14.57 -9.07 10.00
N GLU A 205 15.64 -8.29 9.93
CA GLU A 205 15.99 -7.47 8.75
C GLU A 205 15.98 -8.27 7.43
N ARG A 206 16.44 -9.53 7.45
CA ARG A 206 16.42 -10.44 6.30
C ARG A 206 15.02 -10.85 5.83
N GLU A 207 14.03 -10.78 6.70
CA GLU A 207 12.62 -11.12 6.45
C GLU A 207 11.81 -9.89 5.98
N VAL A 208 12.37 -8.68 6.06
CA VAL A 208 11.77 -7.42 5.58
C VAL A 208 12.67 -6.67 4.60
N THR A 209 13.66 -7.35 4.02
CA THR A 209 14.63 -6.76 3.08
C THR A 209 13.97 -6.26 1.80
N ASP A 210 13.03 -7.03 1.22
CA ASP A 210 12.44 -6.65 -0.06
C ASP A 210 11.51 -5.42 0.06
N ILE A 211 10.72 -5.33 1.13
CA ILE A 211 9.92 -4.13 1.39
C ILE A 211 10.81 -2.93 1.73
N SER A 212 11.95 -3.17 2.36
CA SER A 212 12.87 -2.09 2.74
C SER A 212 13.62 -1.53 1.53
N TYR A 213 14.26 -2.39 0.72
CA TYR A 213 15.23 -1.97 -0.29
C TYR A 213 14.98 -2.49 -1.72
N SER A 214 13.93 -3.28 -1.95
CA SER A 214 13.61 -3.93 -3.23
C SER A 214 14.70 -4.86 -3.79
N VAL A 215 14.39 -6.14 -3.91
CA VAL A 215 15.27 -7.15 -4.52
C VAL A 215 15.13 -7.17 -6.04
N LEU A 216 14.02 -6.67 -6.57
CA LEU A 216 13.74 -6.60 -8.00
C LEU A 216 14.06 -5.24 -8.63
N SER A 217 14.58 -4.30 -7.83
CA SER A 217 14.77 -2.90 -8.25
C SER A 217 13.47 -2.24 -8.75
N ASP A 218 12.33 -2.65 -8.18
CA ASP A 218 11.04 -1.98 -8.37
C ASP A 218 10.94 -0.71 -7.50
N HIS A 219 9.93 0.12 -7.79
CA HIS A 219 9.73 1.41 -7.10
C HIS A 219 8.84 1.31 -5.84
N TYR A 220 8.49 0.10 -5.41
CA TYR A 220 7.56 -0.16 -4.31
C TYR A 220 8.28 -0.49 -2.99
N SER A 221 9.48 0.05 -2.77
CA SER A 221 10.18 -0.10 -1.47
C SER A 221 10.06 1.14 -0.60
N LEU A 222 10.13 0.95 0.71
CA LEU A 222 10.09 2.03 1.69
C LEU A 222 11.32 2.95 1.57
N SER A 223 12.49 2.42 1.20
CA SER A 223 13.72 3.20 1.10
C SER A 223 13.66 4.25 -0.01
N GLU A 224 12.77 4.10 -0.99
CA GLU A 224 12.52 5.11 -2.01
C GLU A 224 11.97 6.41 -1.40
N TYR A 225 11.22 6.30 -0.29
CA TYR A 225 10.47 7.41 0.31
C TYR A 225 11.00 7.85 1.67
N TYR A 226 11.63 6.93 2.40
CA TYR A 226 11.99 7.08 3.80
C TYR A 226 13.41 6.60 4.07
N ASP A 227 14.03 7.15 5.12
CA ASP A 227 15.23 6.59 5.72
C ASP A 227 14.78 5.53 6.71
N ILE A 228 15.17 4.27 6.48
CA ILE A 228 14.73 3.12 7.27
C ILE A 228 15.77 2.84 8.37
N GLU A 229 15.31 2.74 9.60
CA GLU A 229 16.12 2.30 10.74
C GLU A 229 15.46 1.10 11.44
N HIS A 230 16.24 0.32 12.17
CA HIS A 230 15.72 -0.66 13.13
C HIS A 230 15.94 -0.10 14.53
N PHE A 231 14.89 -0.10 15.35
CA PHE A 231 14.92 0.48 16.68
C PHE A 231 14.51 -0.56 17.71
N ASP A 232 15.46 -0.98 18.55
CA ASP A 232 15.17 -1.84 19.68
C ASP A 232 14.61 -1.02 20.85
N ILE A 233 13.35 -1.27 21.19
CA ILE A 233 12.66 -0.55 22.27
C ILE A 233 13.15 -0.96 23.66
N THR A 234 13.75 -2.15 23.78
CA THR A 234 14.24 -2.73 25.02
C THR A 234 15.68 -2.30 25.35
N GLU A 235 16.41 -1.76 24.37
CA GLU A 235 17.75 -1.22 24.56
C GLU A 235 17.71 0.23 25.09
N PHE A 236 18.01 0.37 26.38
CA PHE A 236 17.99 1.66 27.08
C PHE A 236 19.39 2.26 27.26
N GLU A 237 19.49 3.57 27.01
CA GLU A 237 20.64 4.33 27.49
C GLU A 237 20.55 4.53 29.01
N LEU A 238 21.63 4.15 29.69
CA LEU A 238 21.80 4.36 31.12
C LEU A 238 22.45 5.72 31.39
N ASP A 239 22.00 6.37 32.46
CA ASP A 239 22.67 7.55 32.99
C ASP A 239 24.09 7.19 33.48
N SER A 240 25.11 7.89 32.98
CA SER A 240 26.51 7.60 33.35
C SER A 240 26.81 7.80 34.84
N ILE A 241 26.01 8.58 35.56
CA ILE A 241 26.17 8.91 36.98
C ILE A 241 25.23 8.06 37.83
N THR A 242 23.93 8.08 37.53
CA THR A 242 22.91 7.40 38.36
C THR A 242 22.69 5.94 37.98
N LYS A 243 23.19 5.50 36.81
CA LYS A 243 22.92 4.20 36.19
C LYS A 243 21.42 3.93 35.97
N GLU A 244 20.59 4.95 36.02
CA GLU A 244 19.16 4.81 35.78
C GLU A 244 18.81 4.88 34.30
N VAL A 245 17.74 4.17 33.92
CA VAL A 245 17.16 4.21 32.58
C VAL A 245 16.63 5.61 32.26
N ARG A 246 17.08 6.19 31.14
CA ARG A 246 16.63 7.50 30.62
C ARG A 246 15.43 7.36 29.68
N LEU A 247 14.25 7.11 30.25
CA LEU A 247 12.99 6.96 29.49
C LEU A 247 12.65 8.14 28.59
N ALA A 248 12.87 9.37 29.09
CA ALA A 248 12.62 10.58 28.32
C ALA A 248 13.46 10.62 27.03
N ARG A 249 14.70 10.14 27.09
CA ARG A 249 15.60 10.08 25.92
C ARG A 249 15.19 8.99 24.94
N GLN A 250 14.75 7.83 25.42
CA GLN A 250 14.19 6.78 24.56
C GLN A 250 12.94 7.29 23.82
N LEU A 251 12.03 7.96 24.53
CA LEU A 251 10.85 8.56 23.92
C LEU A 251 11.22 9.69 22.94
N GLN A 252 12.26 10.49 23.22
CA GLN A 252 12.77 11.48 22.28
C GLN A 252 13.32 10.85 21.00
N LYS A 253 14.05 9.73 21.10
CA LYS A 253 14.51 8.97 19.92
C LYS A 253 13.34 8.46 19.10
N LEU A 254 12.34 7.84 19.75
CA LEU A 254 11.12 7.38 19.09
C LEU A 254 10.42 8.51 18.34
N LYS A 255 10.32 9.69 18.95
CA LYS A 255 9.73 10.90 18.35
C LYS A 255 10.49 11.43 17.13
N THR A 256 11.70 10.94 16.82
CA THR A 256 12.39 11.31 15.57
C THR A 256 11.85 10.55 14.36
N PHE A 257 11.19 9.41 14.57
CA PHE A 257 10.56 8.61 13.53
C PHE A 257 9.16 9.13 13.21
N LYS A 258 8.88 9.31 11.91
CA LYS A 258 7.57 9.70 11.39
C LYS A 258 6.55 8.57 11.50
N ALA A 259 7.02 7.32 11.40
CA ALA A 259 6.20 6.14 11.59
C ALA A 259 7.02 5.00 12.23
N LEU A 260 6.35 4.16 13.02
CA LEU A 260 6.86 2.88 13.50
C LEU A 260 6.15 1.73 12.78
N ILE A 261 6.90 0.69 12.45
CA ILE A 261 6.39 -0.56 11.88
C ILE A 261 6.64 -1.67 12.90
N ILE A 262 5.57 -2.26 13.42
CA ILE A 262 5.63 -3.36 14.38
C ILE A 262 5.24 -4.63 13.61
N ALA A 263 6.26 -5.35 13.16
CA ALA A 263 6.13 -6.45 12.20
C ALA A 263 6.19 -7.82 12.89
N LYS A 264 5.03 -8.47 13.03
CA LYS A 264 4.87 -9.83 13.57
C LYS A 264 5.58 -10.05 14.93
N PRO A 265 5.26 -9.28 15.98
CA PRO A 265 5.82 -9.54 17.30
C PRO A 265 5.36 -10.91 17.82
N LYS A 266 6.26 -11.60 18.53
CA LYS A 266 6.06 -12.97 19.02
C LYS A 266 6.11 -13.09 20.54
N THR A 267 6.66 -12.11 21.24
CA THR A 267 6.74 -12.11 22.70
C THR A 267 5.89 -11.02 23.35
N THR A 268 5.65 -11.16 24.64
CA THR A 268 4.76 -10.30 25.42
C THR A 268 5.37 -8.92 25.64
N PHE A 269 4.60 -7.86 25.34
CA PHE A 269 4.99 -6.48 25.64
C PHE A 269 4.82 -6.19 27.13
N ASN A 270 5.86 -5.66 27.77
CA ASN A 270 5.78 -5.21 29.14
C ASN A 270 5.12 -3.80 29.24
N ASN A 271 4.77 -3.37 30.45
CA ASN A 271 4.11 -2.07 30.64
C ASN A 271 4.99 -0.86 30.26
N LEU A 272 6.31 -0.99 30.32
CA LEU A 272 7.23 0.08 29.96
C LEU A 272 7.27 0.29 28.45
N ASP A 273 7.36 -0.79 27.68
CA ASP A 273 7.38 -0.76 26.22
C ASP A 273 6.04 -0.23 25.69
N LYS A 274 4.93 -0.72 26.27
CA LYS A 274 3.59 -0.17 25.99
C LYS A 274 3.50 1.32 26.31
N LEU A 275 4.10 1.78 27.41
CA LEU A 275 4.09 3.21 27.77
C LEU A 275 4.86 4.05 26.74
N LEU A 276 5.99 3.56 26.24
CA LEU A 276 6.77 4.26 25.21
C LEU A 276 6.02 4.35 23.89
N ILE A 277 5.40 3.25 23.45
CA ILE A 277 4.58 3.20 22.24
C ILE A 277 3.35 4.10 22.38
N ASP A 278 2.64 4.01 23.51
CA ASP A 278 1.49 4.86 23.81
C ASP A 278 1.88 6.34 23.74
N GLN A 279 2.97 6.74 24.38
CA GLN A 279 3.39 8.14 24.42
C GLN A 279 3.99 8.63 23.09
N TYR A 280 4.47 7.73 22.24
CA TYR A 280 4.79 8.03 20.85
C TYR A 280 3.51 8.37 20.05
N ILE A 281 2.46 7.56 20.19
CA ILE A 281 1.13 7.85 19.58
C ILE A 281 0.58 9.16 20.13
N MET A 282 0.64 9.38 21.44
CA MET A 282 0.17 10.62 22.08
C MET A 282 0.91 11.86 21.57
N ALA A 283 2.17 11.71 21.13
CA ALA A 283 2.93 12.78 20.52
C ALA A 283 2.53 13.10 19.07
N GLY A 284 1.67 12.29 18.45
CA GLY A 284 1.26 12.37 17.05
C GLY A 284 2.03 11.43 16.12
N GLY A 285 2.68 10.40 16.65
CA GLY A 285 3.37 9.38 15.86
C GLY A 285 2.39 8.43 15.17
N ASN A 286 2.76 7.94 13.98
CA ASN A 286 1.96 7.00 13.20
C ASN A 286 2.49 5.58 13.38
N ILE A 287 1.61 4.56 13.36
CA ILE A 287 2.05 3.16 13.50
C ILE A 287 1.36 2.26 12.48
N LEU A 288 2.15 1.38 11.87
CA LEU A 288 1.68 0.20 11.15
C LEU A 288 1.86 -1.03 12.06
N TRP A 289 0.74 -1.63 12.46
CA TRP A 289 0.70 -2.84 13.26
C TRP A 289 0.40 -4.04 12.37
N LEU A 290 1.29 -5.03 12.37
CA LEU A 290 1.14 -6.29 11.64
C LEU A 290 1.22 -7.41 12.68
N ILE A 291 0.07 -7.87 13.16
CA ILE A 291 -0.04 -8.71 14.36
C ILE A 291 -0.87 -9.96 14.06
N ASP A 292 -0.33 -11.13 14.41
CA ASP A 292 -1.12 -12.36 14.40
C ASP A 292 -1.94 -12.51 15.68
N GLY A 293 -3.24 -12.80 15.54
CA GLY A 293 -4.09 -13.14 16.68
C GLY A 293 -3.80 -14.52 17.27
N VAL A 294 -3.21 -15.41 16.47
CA VAL A 294 -2.85 -16.78 16.85
C VAL A 294 -1.45 -17.15 16.39
N ASN A 295 -0.76 -18.01 17.14
CA ASN A 295 0.50 -18.58 16.72
C ASN A 295 0.25 -19.77 15.78
N ALA A 296 0.50 -19.55 14.49
CA ALA A 296 0.35 -20.56 13.45
C ALA A 296 1.48 -20.44 12.41
N ASN A 297 2.10 -21.57 12.07
CA ASN A 297 3.14 -21.64 11.04
C ASN A 297 3.06 -22.97 10.29
N MET A 298 3.25 -22.93 8.97
CA MET A 298 3.33 -24.11 8.11
C MET A 298 4.49 -25.06 8.50
N ASP A 299 5.61 -24.53 9.01
CA ASP A 299 6.73 -25.38 9.46
C ASP A 299 6.30 -26.36 10.56
N SER A 300 5.33 -25.96 11.39
CA SER A 300 4.77 -26.82 12.44
C SER A 300 3.98 -28.01 11.88
N LEU A 301 3.47 -27.94 10.65
CA LEU A 301 2.83 -29.08 9.97
C LEU A 301 3.86 -30.10 9.44
N GLN A 302 5.07 -29.66 9.13
CA GLN A 302 6.14 -30.54 8.61
C GLN A 302 6.88 -31.27 9.72
N GLN A 303 6.96 -30.69 10.92
CA GLN A 303 7.67 -31.26 12.07
C GLN A 303 6.83 -32.23 12.91
N SER A 304 5.50 -32.26 12.72
CA SER A 304 4.53 -33.03 13.51
C SER A 304 3.86 -34.15 12.70
N ASP A 305 2.98 -34.93 13.32
CA ASP A 305 2.11 -35.95 12.68
C ASP A 305 1.07 -35.35 11.70
N GLY A 306 1.40 -34.28 10.97
CA GLY A 306 0.54 -33.61 9.99
C GLY A 306 -0.52 -32.68 10.60
N TYR A 307 -0.32 -32.20 11.83
CA TYR A 307 -1.19 -31.20 12.48
C TYR A 307 -0.48 -30.39 13.58
N PHE A 308 -0.94 -29.17 13.83
CA PHE A 308 -0.56 -28.39 15.01
C PHE A 308 -1.80 -27.75 15.67
N MET A 309 -1.62 -27.26 16.90
CA MET A 309 -2.65 -26.52 17.63
C MET A 309 -2.35 -25.03 17.53
N ALA A 310 -3.17 -24.28 16.80
CA ALA A 310 -3.12 -22.83 16.76
C ALA A 310 -3.68 -22.28 18.08
N GLN A 311 -2.90 -21.47 18.78
CA GLN A 311 -3.24 -20.91 20.08
C GLN A 311 -3.16 -19.39 20.05
N LYS A 312 -3.97 -18.71 20.89
CA LYS A 312 -3.94 -17.25 21.04
C LYS A 312 -2.52 -16.75 21.30
N ASN A 313 -2.10 -15.74 20.55
CA ASN A 313 -0.83 -15.07 20.79
C ASN A 313 -0.92 -14.18 22.06
N GLN A 314 0.06 -14.29 22.97
CA GLN A 314 0.03 -13.61 24.27
C GLN A 314 0.89 -12.34 24.26
N LEU A 315 0.51 -11.36 23.45
CA LEU A 315 1.31 -10.14 23.25
C LEU A 315 1.07 -9.05 24.30
N ASN A 316 0.01 -9.14 25.11
CA ASN A 316 -0.41 -8.08 26.05
C ASN A 316 -0.72 -6.72 25.37
N LEU A 317 -1.23 -6.76 24.14
CA LEU A 317 -1.68 -5.58 23.38
C LEU A 317 -3.22 -5.42 23.34
N ASP A 318 -3.97 -6.42 23.81
CA ASP A 318 -5.44 -6.45 23.73
C ASP A 318 -6.10 -5.19 24.32
N ASP A 319 -5.67 -4.74 25.51
CA ASP A 319 -6.22 -3.56 26.20
C ASP A 319 -5.91 -2.25 25.47
N MET A 320 -4.68 -2.14 24.93
CA MET A 320 -4.22 -0.97 24.20
C MET A 320 -4.99 -0.79 22.89
N LEU A 321 -5.06 -1.85 22.07
CA LEU A 321 -5.80 -1.83 20.82
C LEU A 321 -7.31 -1.61 21.04
N PHE A 322 -7.87 -2.19 22.11
CA PHE A 322 -9.28 -2.01 22.45
C PHE A 322 -9.62 -0.54 22.73
N ILE A 323 -8.79 0.17 23.50
CA ILE A 323 -8.96 1.61 23.77
C ILE A 323 -8.84 2.42 22.47
N TYR A 324 -7.87 2.07 21.62
CA TYR A 324 -7.67 2.75 20.34
C TYR A 324 -8.80 2.46 19.34
N GLY A 325 -9.55 1.38 19.52
CA GLY A 325 -10.83 1.17 18.89
C GLY A 325 -10.94 -0.11 18.05
N VAL A 326 -10.05 -1.07 18.21
CA VAL A 326 -10.10 -2.36 17.51
C VAL A 326 -9.78 -3.52 18.43
N ARG A 327 -10.22 -4.72 18.07
CA ARG A 327 -9.86 -5.97 18.72
C ARG A 327 -9.44 -6.97 17.66
N ILE A 328 -8.23 -7.50 17.78
CA ILE A 328 -7.80 -8.67 17.01
C ILE A 328 -8.30 -9.90 17.76
N ASN A 329 -9.09 -10.73 17.10
CA ASN A 329 -9.65 -11.93 17.69
C ASN A 329 -8.63 -13.08 17.66
N ALA A 330 -8.79 -14.02 18.58
CA ALA A 330 -8.00 -15.24 18.62
C ALA A 330 -8.71 -16.33 17.82
N ASP A 331 -8.73 -16.17 16.50
CA ASP A 331 -9.31 -17.09 15.55
C ASP A 331 -8.44 -17.23 14.30
N LEU A 332 -8.73 -18.27 13.51
CA LEU A 332 -8.19 -18.46 12.18
C LEU A 332 -9.32 -18.30 11.16
N MET A 333 -9.14 -17.34 10.27
CA MET A 333 -10.02 -17.18 9.13
C MET A 333 -9.69 -18.25 8.07
N GLN A 334 -10.73 -18.87 7.53
CA GLN A 334 -10.65 -19.74 6.37
C GLN A 334 -11.50 -19.16 5.25
N ASP A 335 -10.95 -19.08 4.05
CA ASP A 335 -11.64 -18.55 2.87
C ASP A 335 -11.64 -19.60 1.74
N LYS A 336 -12.72 -19.67 0.97
CA LYS A 336 -12.74 -20.47 -0.26
C LYS A 336 -11.78 -19.92 -1.31
N ARG A 337 -11.59 -18.59 -1.33
CA ARG A 337 -10.62 -17.92 -2.20
C ARG A 337 -9.26 -17.94 -1.51
N ALA A 338 -8.47 -18.97 -1.81
CA ALA A 338 -7.20 -19.21 -1.16
C ALA A 338 -6.10 -19.67 -2.12
N THR A 339 -4.85 -19.54 -1.68
CA THR A 339 -3.69 -20.04 -2.41
C THR A 339 -3.58 -21.57 -2.27
N LYS A 340 -2.67 -22.17 -3.04
CA LYS A 340 -2.46 -23.62 -3.07
C LYS A 340 -1.15 -23.99 -2.38
N ILE A 341 -1.16 -25.13 -1.70
CA ILE A 341 0.05 -25.74 -1.13
C ILE A 341 0.38 -27.07 -1.84
N PRO A 342 1.66 -27.42 -2.02
CA PRO A 342 2.04 -28.72 -2.54
C PRO A 342 1.91 -29.80 -1.48
N ILE A 343 1.36 -30.94 -1.88
CA ILE A 343 1.32 -32.16 -1.08
C ILE A 343 1.93 -33.29 -1.89
N ILE A 344 2.78 -34.10 -1.26
CA ILE A 344 3.33 -35.30 -1.88
C ILE A 344 2.20 -36.34 -1.98
N THR A 345 1.77 -36.65 -3.21
CA THR A 345 0.66 -37.58 -3.49
C THR A 345 1.13 -38.97 -3.91
N GLY A 346 2.43 -39.15 -4.16
CA GLY A 346 3.00 -40.44 -4.50
C GLY A 346 4.49 -40.34 -4.83
N TYR A 347 5.06 -41.45 -5.31
CA TYR A 347 6.44 -41.52 -5.79
C TYR A 347 6.45 -42.16 -7.17
N SER A 348 7.16 -41.56 -8.12
CA SER A 348 7.42 -42.14 -9.44
C SER A 348 8.93 -42.27 -9.60
N GLY A 349 9.43 -43.49 -9.76
CA GLY A 349 10.87 -43.74 -9.89
C GLY A 349 11.70 -43.17 -8.73
N ASN A 350 11.24 -43.34 -7.48
CA ASN A 350 11.88 -42.78 -6.28
C ASN A 350 11.89 -41.23 -6.18
N MET A 351 11.24 -40.52 -7.10
CA MET A 351 11.03 -39.07 -7.01
C MET A 351 9.63 -38.77 -6.47
N PRO A 352 9.48 -37.91 -5.44
CA PRO A 352 8.18 -37.53 -4.92
C PRO A 352 7.38 -36.76 -5.97
N GLN A 353 6.16 -37.23 -6.22
CA GLN A 353 5.17 -36.55 -7.06
C GLN A 353 4.36 -35.60 -6.18
N GLN A 354 4.26 -34.34 -6.60
CA GLN A 354 3.56 -33.29 -5.88
C GLN A 354 2.29 -32.88 -6.62
N SER A 355 1.21 -32.73 -5.87
CA SER A 355 -0.04 -32.13 -6.36
C SER A 355 -0.39 -30.90 -5.52
N PHE A 356 -1.06 -29.92 -6.13
CA PHE A 356 -1.40 -28.65 -5.49
C PHE A 356 -2.86 -28.63 -5.05
N PHE A 357 -3.09 -28.34 -3.77
CA PHE A 357 -4.42 -28.26 -3.17
C PHE A 357 -4.68 -26.90 -2.58
N SER A 358 -5.91 -26.41 -2.71
CA SER A 358 -6.35 -25.15 -2.08
C SER A 358 -6.22 -25.25 -0.57
N TRP A 359 -5.61 -24.25 0.06
CA TRP A 359 -5.38 -24.22 1.50
C TRP A 359 -6.16 -23.06 2.14
N PRO A 360 -7.36 -23.30 2.72
CA PRO A 360 -8.25 -22.22 3.15
C PRO A 360 -7.67 -21.23 4.15
N TYR A 361 -6.63 -21.61 4.90
CA TYR A 361 -5.95 -20.73 5.85
C TYR A 361 -5.00 -19.71 5.20
N TYR A 362 -4.74 -19.82 3.89
CA TYR A 362 -3.98 -18.85 3.10
C TYR A 362 -4.90 -18.07 2.16
N PRO A 363 -5.75 -17.19 2.71
CA PRO A 363 -6.73 -16.46 1.92
C PRO A 363 -6.04 -15.52 0.94
N LEU A 364 -6.67 -15.35 -0.22
CA LEU A 364 -6.27 -14.39 -1.22
C LEU A 364 -7.29 -13.24 -1.22
N LEU A 365 -6.85 -12.06 -0.81
CA LEU A 365 -7.71 -10.90 -0.60
C LEU A 365 -7.71 -9.99 -1.83
N PHE A 366 -8.84 -9.35 -2.09
CA PHE A 366 -9.02 -8.33 -3.10
C PHE A 366 -9.82 -7.23 -2.42
N SER A 367 -9.33 -5.99 -2.47
CA SER A 367 -10.05 -4.89 -1.84
C SER A 367 -11.12 -4.34 -2.79
N ASP A 368 -12.31 -4.11 -2.26
CA ASP A 368 -13.36 -3.32 -2.90
C ASP A 368 -13.47 -1.90 -2.30
N SER A 369 -12.55 -1.55 -1.40
CA SER A 369 -12.57 -0.28 -0.68
C SER A 369 -12.12 0.87 -1.59
N ASP A 370 -12.89 1.96 -1.56
CA ASP A 370 -12.59 3.19 -2.27
C ASP A 370 -11.44 4.00 -1.64
N HIS A 371 -10.87 3.52 -0.53
CA HIS A 371 -9.77 4.20 0.13
C HIS A 371 -8.50 4.13 -0.73
N PRO A 372 -7.73 5.23 -0.90
CA PRO A 372 -6.55 5.26 -1.80
C PRO A 372 -5.45 4.25 -1.46
N ILE A 373 -5.39 3.80 -0.20
CA ILE A 373 -4.44 2.76 0.24
C ILE A 373 -4.77 1.40 -0.35
N SER A 374 -6.06 1.11 -0.60
CA SER A 374 -6.55 -0.22 -0.92
C SER A 374 -7.23 -0.31 -2.30
N LYS A 375 -7.57 0.82 -2.91
CA LYS A 375 -8.22 0.90 -4.21
C LYS A 375 -7.27 0.44 -5.33
N GLY A 376 -7.76 -0.45 -6.19
CA GLY A 376 -7.00 -0.92 -7.36
C GLY A 376 -5.82 -1.84 -7.02
N LEU A 377 -5.75 -2.35 -5.78
CA LEU A 377 -4.73 -3.31 -5.42
C LEU A 377 -4.97 -4.66 -6.10
N ASP A 378 -3.87 -5.25 -6.55
CA ASP A 378 -3.85 -6.64 -6.98
C ASP A 378 -4.10 -7.60 -5.82
N ALA A 379 -4.22 -8.89 -6.14
CA ALA A 379 -4.47 -9.92 -5.16
C ALA A 379 -3.39 -9.93 -4.05
N ILE A 380 -3.82 -9.88 -2.79
CA ILE A 380 -2.95 -9.89 -1.61
C ILE A 380 -3.01 -11.28 -0.98
N GLN A 381 -1.87 -11.95 -0.94
CA GLN A 381 -1.71 -13.22 -0.25
C GLN A 381 -1.55 -12.97 1.25
N CYS A 382 -2.29 -13.72 2.04
CA CYS A 382 -2.19 -13.71 3.49
C CYS A 382 -1.93 -15.12 4.05
N GLU A 383 -1.42 -15.21 5.28
CA GLU A 383 -1.15 -16.47 5.98
C GLU A 383 -1.78 -16.47 7.38
N PHE A 384 -2.62 -17.47 7.68
CA PHE A 384 -3.17 -17.71 9.03
C PHE A 384 -3.81 -16.47 9.70
N VAL A 385 -4.55 -15.71 8.91
CA VAL A 385 -5.17 -14.44 9.31
C VAL A 385 -6.18 -14.60 10.44
N SER A 386 -6.20 -13.64 11.37
CA SER A 386 -7.25 -13.50 12.39
C SER A 386 -8.28 -12.41 12.02
N SER A 387 -9.48 -12.45 12.58
CA SER A 387 -10.48 -11.41 12.36
C SER A 387 -10.24 -10.15 13.22
N ILE A 388 -10.68 -8.99 12.71
CA ILE A 388 -10.69 -7.72 13.45
C ILE A 388 -12.13 -7.26 13.71
N ASP A 389 -12.45 -6.99 14.97
CA ASP A 389 -13.66 -6.26 15.36
C ASP A 389 -13.35 -4.77 15.55
N THR A 390 -14.26 -3.91 15.08
CA THR A 390 -14.19 -2.47 15.38
C THR A 390 -14.98 -2.13 16.64
N ILE A 391 -14.42 -1.25 17.47
CA ILE A 391 -15.03 -0.79 18.72
C ILE A 391 -15.60 0.61 18.53
N LYS A 392 -16.83 0.82 19.00
CA LYS A 392 -17.49 2.13 18.93
C LYS A 392 -16.82 3.13 19.88
N ASN A 393 -16.14 4.12 19.33
CA ASN A 393 -15.54 5.25 20.04
C ASN A 393 -15.46 6.48 19.09
N LYS A 394 -14.73 7.54 19.47
CA LYS A 394 -14.59 8.78 18.68
C LYS A 394 -13.64 8.66 17.48
N ILE A 395 -12.88 7.56 17.37
CA ILE A 395 -11.90 7.33 16.31
C ILE A 395 -12.60 6.91 15.03
N ASN A 396 -12.22 7.53 13.92
CA ASN A 396 -12.75 7.18 12.61
C ASN A 396 -12.10 5.88 12.12
N LYS A 397 -12.89 4.97 11.56
CA LYS A 397 -12.42 3.62 11.20
C LYS A 397 -12.79 3.30 9.76
N THR A 398 -11.79 2.96 8.98
CA THR A 398 -11.97 2.59 7.58
C THR A 398 -11.43 1.18 7.38
N ILE A 399 -12.27 0.27 6.90
CA ILE A 399 -11.83 -1.08 6.54
C ILE A 399 -11.06 -0.98 5.21
N LEU A 400 -9.82 -1.46 5.22
CA LEU A 400 -8.93 -1.46 4.06
C LEU A 400 -8.96 -2.80 3.33
N LEU A 401 -8.91 -3.90 4.10
CA LEU A 401 -8.94 -5.27 3.60
C LEU A 401 -9.94 -6.11 4.38
N HIS A 402 -10.61 -7.02 3.67
CA HIS A 402 -11.53 -7.99 4.24
C HIS A 402 -11.53 -9.29 3.43
N SER A 403 -12.10 -10.34 4.03
CA SER A 403 -12.28 -11.65 3.40
C SER A 403 -13.23 -11.60 2.20
N SER A 404 -13.32 -12.69 1.45
CA SER A 404 -14.41 -12.86 0.49
C SER A 404 -15.77 -12.99 1.19
N THR A 405 -16.85 -13.08 0.40
CA THR A 405 -18.19 -13.40 0.90
C THR A 405 -18.32 -14.85 1.41
N TYR A 406 -17.33 -15.70 1.13
CA TYR A 406 -17.31 -17.13 1.46
C TYR A 406 -16.17 -17.46 2.42
N ALA A 407 -16.19 -16.84 3.60
CA ALA A 407 -15.25 -17.11 4.67
C ALA A 407 -15.94 -17.72 5.90
N MET A 408 -15.13 -18.32 6.77
CA MET A 408 -15.54 -18.85 8.08
C MET A 408 -14.46 -18.57 9.11
N LEU A 409 -14.86 -18.54 10.39
CA LEU A 409 -13.94 -18.35 11.52
C LEU A 409 -13.78 -19.64 12.32
N ALA A 410 -12.54 -19.98 12.63
CA ALA A 410 -12.18 -21.10 13.49
C ALA A 410 -11.54 -20.59 14.80
N PRO A 411 -12.28 -20.56 15.93
CA PRO A 411 -11.78 -20.00 17.17
C PRO A 411 -10.63 -20.81 17.78
N SER A 412 -9.66 -20.13 18.38
CA SER A 412 -8.56 -20.76 19.13
C SER A 412 -9.04 -21.31 20.49
N PRO A 413 -8.47 -22.44 20.99
CA PRO A 413 -7.47 -23.25 20.33
C PRO A 413 -8.06 -24.08 19.19
N HIS A 414 -7.40 -24.06 18.03
CA HIS A 414 -7.88 -24.74 16.83
C HIS A 414 -6.85 -25.73 16.28
N ARG A 415 -7.30 -26.91 15.88
CA ARG A 415 -6.42 -27.92 15.27
C ARG A 415 -6.30 -27.67 13.77
N VAL A 416 -5.13 -27.23 13.33
CA VAL A 416 -4.81 -27.08 11.90
C VAL A 416 -4.16 -28.38 11.43
N SER A 417 -4.70 -29.02 10.40
CA SER A 417 -4.20 -30.29 9.88
C SER A 417 -4.38 -30.40 8.37
N LEU A 418 -3.47 -31.11 7.70
CA LEU A 418 -3.61 -31.50 6.30
C LEU A 418 -4.84 -32.39 6.03
N GLY A 419 -5.45 -32.96 7.09
CA GLY A 419 -6.71 -33.71 6.99
C GLY A 419 -7.88 -32.89 6.41
N ILE A 420 -7.85 -31.56 6.52
CA ILE A 420 -8.85 -30.67 5.90
C ILE A 420 -8.92 -30.81 4.38
N LEU A 421 -7.81 -31.22 3.74
CA LEU A 421 -7.77 -31.45 2.29
C LEU A 421 -8.50 -32.73 1.88
N LYS A 422 -8.53 -33.73 2.77
CA LYS A 422 -9.25 -34.99 2.55
C LYS A 422 -10.73 -34.84 2.87
N ASN A 423 -11.04 -34.12 3.95
CA ASN A 423 -12.39 -33.88 4.44
C ASN A 423 -12.62 -32.37 4.56
N PRO A 424 -12.91 -31.67 3.45
CA PRO A 424 -13.14 -30.23 3.48
C PRO A 424 -14.39 -29.88 4.30
N PRO A 425 -14.44 -28.71 4.95
CA PRO A 425 -15.64 -28.23 5.62
C PRO A 425 -16.81 -28.13 4.64
N LYS A 426 -18.04 -28.32 5.14
CA LYS A 426 -19.25 -28.14 4.33
C LYS A 426 -19.35 -26.70 3.84
N GLU A 427 -19.88 -26.50 2.65
CA GLU A 427 -20.00 -25.17 2.05
C GLU A 427 -20.82 -24.20 2.91
N ASP A 428 -21.85 -24.70 3.59
CA ASP A 428 -22.73 -23.91 4.47
C ASP A 428 -22.01 -23.28 5.67
N TYR A 429 -20.81 -23.75 6.01
CA TYR A 429 -19.99 -23.16 7.08
C TYR A 429 -19.27 -21.88 6.65
N PHE A 430 -19.10 -21.65 5.34
CA PHE A 430 -18.50 -20.43 4.79
C PHE A 430 -19.56 -19.32 4.66
N ASN A 431 -20.13 -18.90 5.79
CA ASN A 431 -21.27 -18.00 5.88
C ASN A 431 -20.96 -16.65 6.55
N ASN A 432 -19.67 -16.32 6.73
CA ASN A 432 -19.21 -15.06 7.29
C ASN A 432 -18.64 -14.18 6.15
N PRO A 433 -19.44 -13.27 5.55
CA PRO A 433 -18.96 -12.41 4.49
C PRO A 433 -18.12 -11.25 5.03
N ASN A 434 -17.13 -10.82 4.25
CA ASN A 434 -16.40 -9.55 4.41
C ASN A 434 -15.85 -9.32 5.83
N ILE A 435 -15.20 -10.35 6.39
CA ILE A 435 -14.55 -10.28 7.70
C ILE A 435 -13.38 -9.29 7.61
N PRO A 436 -13.33 -8.22 8.44
CA PRO A 436 -12.25 -7.25 8.40
C PRO A 436 -10.90 -7.85 8.80
N ILE A 437 -9.85 -7.48 8.06
CA ILE A 437 -8.46 -7.96 8.22
C ILE A 437 -7.49 -6.79 8.38
N ALA A 438 -7.75 -5.66 7.70
CA ALA A 438 -6.97 -4.44 7.87
C ALA A 438 -7.88 -3.24 8.10
N VAL A 439 -7.58 -2.43 9.11
CA VAL A 439 -8.37 -1.26 9.51
C VAL A 439 -7.46 -0.04 9.72
N LEU A 440 -7.79 1.05 9.04
CA LEU A 440 -7.21 2.38 9.28
C LEU A 440 -7.99 3.09 10.39
N LEU A 441 -7.27 3.57 11.40
CA LEU A 441 -7.79 4.37 12.51
C LEU A 441 -7.24 5.79 12.43
N GLU A 442 -8.12 6.78 12.49
CA GLU A 442 -7.74 8.20 12.43
C GLU A 442 -8.46 9.02 13.50
N GLY A 443 -7.73 9.89 14.19
CA GLY A 443 -8.30 10.81 15.17
C GLY A 443 -7.39 11.17 16.33
N GLU A 444 -8.02 11.62 17.41
CA GLU A 444 -7.40 11.87 18.71
C GLU A 444 -7.63 10.66 19.62
N PHE A 445 -6.54 9.95 19.93
CA PHE A 445 -6.53 8.75 20.74
C PHE A 445 -6.37 9.08 22.22
N GLU A 446 -6.99 8.28 23.07
CA GLU A 446 -6.87 8.34 24.52
C GLU A 446 -5.79 7.34 24.98
N SER A 447 -4.90 7.78 25.88
CA SER A 447 -3.82 6.95 26.41
C SER A 447 -4.36 5.76 27.20
N VAL A 448 -3.83 4.56 26.95
CA VAL A 448 -4.15 3.36 27.76
C VAL A 448 -3.67 3.49 29.21
N PHE A 449 -2.73 4.40 29.47
CA PHE A 449 -2.19 4.70 30.79
C PHE A 449 -2.89 5.87 31.50
N LYS A 450 -3.93 6.45 30.90
CA LYS A 450 -4.74 7.46 31.59
C LYS A 450 -5.27 6.89 32.90
N ASN A 451 -5.14 7.67 33.98
CA ASN A 451 -5.49 7.27 35.35
C ASN A 451 -4.71 6.05 35.90
N ARG A 452 -3.63 5.60 35.25
CA ARG A 452 -2.72 4.57 35.78
C ARG A 452 -1.51 5.25 36.46
N ILE A 453 -0.87 4.55 37.39
CA ILE A 453 0.37 5.03 38.01
C ILE A 453 1.49 4.97 36.96
N THR A 454 1.92 6.14 36.50
CA THR A 454 3.09 6.27 35.62
C THR A 454 4.37 6.40 36.45
N PRO A 455 5.55 6.06 35.89
CA PRO A 455 6.82 6.25 36.59
C PRO A 455 6.96 7.73 37.01
N LYS A 456 7.11 8.00 38.31
CA LYS A 456 7.32 9.34 38.86
C LYS A 456 8.73 9.86 38.52
N LYS A 457 9.03 10.07 37.24
CA LYS A 457 10.26 10.71 36.78
C LYS A 457 9.93 12.13 36.31
N LYS A 458 10.61 13.12 36.88
CA LYS A 458 10.40 14.56 36.61
C LYS A 458 10.56 14.96 35.14
N ASP A 459 11.25 14.14 34.34
CA ASP A 459 11.59 14.45 32.94
C ASP A 459 10.70 13.76 31.89
N PHE A 460 9.65 13.04 32.32
CA PHE A 460 8.74 12.34 31.40
C PHE A 460 7.42 13.11 31.26
N ASP A 461 7.30 13.88 30.17
CA ASP A 461 6.08 14.61 29.80
C ASP A 461 4.98 13.65 29.31
N PHE A 462 4.18 13.16 30.26
CA PHE A 462 3.06 12.26 29.99
C PHE A 462 1.86 13.01 29.40
N LYS A 463 1.26 12.42 28.36
CA LYS A 463 0.09 12.95 27.65
C LYS A 463 -1.06 11.96 27.73
N GLU A 464 -2.24 12.48 28.08
CA GLU A 464 -3.46 11.68 28.18
C GLU A 464 -4.20 11.52 26.85
N ASN A 465 -4.08 12.50 25.95
CA ASN A 465 -4.69 12.47 24.64
C ASN A 465 -3.65 12.79 23.57
N SER A 466 -3.84 12.22 22.38
CA SER A 466 -2.92 12.40 21.28
C SER A 466 -3.14 13.71 20.52
N LYS A 467 -2.15 14.11 19.73
CA LYS A 467 -2.48 14.95 18.56
C LYS A 467 -3.26 14.09 17.55
N ASN A 468 -3.92 14.73 16.59
CA ASN A 468 -4.53 13.99 15.49
C ASN A 468 -3.46 13.13 14.80
N THR A 469 -3.64 11.81 14.81
CA THR A 469 -2.69 10.84 14.27
C THR A 469 -3.43 9.68 13.62
N LYS A 470 -2.69 8.77 13.01
CA LYS A 470 -3.22 7.64 12.27
C LYS A 470 -2.47 6.35 12.63
N MET A 471 -3.18 5.24 12.60
CA MET A 471 -2.56 3.92 12.67
C MET A 471 -3.30 2.93 11.79
N ILE A 472 -2.57 1.97 11.23
CA ILE A 472 -3.13 0.86 10.47
C ILE A 472 -2.90 -0.40 11.28
N ILE A 473 -3.94 -1.22 11.43
CA ILE A 473 -3.86 -2.53 12.08
C ILE A 473 -4.19 -3.58 11.05
N VAL A 474 -3.28 -4.54 10.88
CA VAL A 474 -3.41 -5.70 10.01
C VAL A 474 -3.28 -6.94 10.88
N SER A 475 -4.25 -7.85 10.79
CA SER A 475 -4.31 -9.09 11.59
C SER A 475 -3.55 -10.26 10.98
N ASP A 476 -2.53 -9.95 10.19
CA ASP A 476 -1.59 -10.85 9.55
C ASP A 476 -0.20 -10.21 9.58
N GLY A 477 0.70 -10.79 10.35
CA GLY A 477 2.10 -10.39 10.46
C GLY A 477 2.99 -10.89 9.31
N ASP A 478 2.52 -11.86 8.53
CA ASP A 478 3.24 -12.46 7.40
C ASP A 478 3.08 -11.69 6.08
N ILE A 479 2.07 -10.82 5.96
CA ILE A 479 1.83 -10.03 4.74
C ILE A 479 3.03 -9.18 4.31
N ILE A 480 3.84 -8.69 5.26
CA ILE A 480 5.06 -7.89 5.02
C ILE A 480 6.32 -8.75 4.84
N ARG A 481 6.23 -10.05 5.13
CA ARG A 481 7.38 -10.94 5.25
C ARG A 481 7.81 -11.42 3.87
N ASN A 482 9.05 -11.10 3.49
CA ASN A 482 9.69 -11.80 2.38
C ASN A 482 10.30 -13.14 2.86
N THR A 483 10.42 -14.09 1.95
CA THR A 483 11.12 -15.35 2.25
C THR A 483 12.57 -15.28 1.79
N TYR A 484 13.42 -16.17 2.31
CA TYR A 484 14.80 -16.30 1.85
C TYR A 484 15.21 -17.77 1.77
N SER A 485 16.31 -18.03 1.06
CA SER A 485 16.93 -19.35 0.97
C SER A 485 17.97 -19.51 2.07
N GLU A 486 17.80 -20.46 2.98
CA GLU A 486 18.81 -20.72 4.02
C GLU A 486 20.14 -21.22 3.44
N LYS A 487 20.10 -21.91 2.28
CA LYS A 487 21.30 -22.46 1.64
C LYS A 487 22.16 -21.40 0.97
N THR A 488 21.52 -20.44 0.30
CA THR A 488 22.23 -19.43 -0.51
C THR A 488 22.22 -18.04 0.12
N GLY A 489 21.39 -17.80 1.13
CA GLY A 489 21.14 -16.47 1.70
C GLY A 489 20.30 -15.56 0.81
N ASN A 490 19.94 -15.99 -0.41
CA ASN A 490 19.20 -15.15 -1.36
C ASN A 490 17.81 -14.85 -0.82
N VAL A 491 17.47 -13.56 -0.82
CA VAL A 491 16.13 -13.07 -0.51
C VAL A 491 15.24 -13.22 -1.73
N TYR A 492 14.02 -13.69 -1.53
CA TYR A 492 12.99 -13.72 -2.57
C TYR A 492 12.12 -12.45 -2.48
N PRO A 493 11.51 -12.02 -3.59
CA PRO A 493 10.57 -10.91 -3.57
C PRO A 493 9.42 -11.15 -2.59
N LEU A 494 8.90 -10.08 -2.00
CA LEU A 494 7.73 -10.12 -1.12
C LEU A 494 6.51 -10.57 -1.92
N GLY A 495 5.70 -11.47 -1.35
CA GLY A 495 4.58 -12.08 -2.05
C GLY A 495 4.98 -13.13 -3.10
N TYR A 496 6.24 -13.59 -3.13
CA TYR A 496 6.66 -14.66 -4.03
C TYR A 496 6.14 -16.04 -3.58
N ASP A 497 5.30 -16.65 -4.42
CA ASP A 497 4.90 -18.03 -4.27
C ASP A 497 5.99 -18.96 -4.85
N LYS A 498 6.74 -19.61 -3.96
CA LYS A 498 7.81 -20.57 -4.33
C LYS A 498 7.30 -21.73 -5.17
N PHE A 499 6.03 -22.06 -5.06
CA PHE A 499 5.42 -23.20 -5.72
C PHE A 499 4.83 -22.81 -7.07
N GLY A 500 4.03 -21.75 -7.09
CA GLY A 500 3.47 -21.18 -8.31
C GLY A 500 4.52 -20.51 -9.22
N LYS A 501 5.67 -20.12 -8.65
CA LYS A 501 6.72 -19.33 -9.32
C LYS A 501 6.21 -18.00 -9.89
N PHE A 502 5.32 -17.35 -9.14
CA PHE A 502 4.82 -16.02 -9.45
C PHE A 502 4.79 -15.17 -8.19
N ILE A 503 4.59 -13.86 -8.34
CA ILE A 503 4.59 -12.88 -7.26
C ILE A 503 3.18 -12.31 -7.14
N TYR A 504 2.71 -12.11 -5.91
CA TYR A 504 1.53 -11.32 -5.59
C TYR A 504 1.95 -9.85 -5.33
N PRO A 505 1.93 -8.96 -6.34
CA PRO A 505 2.43 -7.59 -6.19
C PRO A 505 1.59 -6.79 -5.18
N GLY A 506 0.31 -7.14 -5.02
CA GLY A 506 -0.61 -6.48 -4.08
C GLY A 506 -0.08 -6.42 -2.65
N ASN A 507 0.66 -7.45 -2.20
CA ASN A 507 1.26 -7.43 -0.86
C ASN A 507 2.22 -6.25 -0.67
N LYS A 508 3.13 -6.03 -1.63
CA LYS A 508 4.14 -4.98 -1.54
C LYS A 508 3.54 -3.60 -1.77
N THR A 509 2.56 -3.48 -2.66
CA THR A 509 1.87 -2.23 -2.95
C THR A 509 0.97 -1.76 -1.80
N PHE A 510 0.39 -2.69 -1.04
CA PHE A 510 -0.45 -2.37 0.12
C PHE A 510 0.33 -1.76 1.29
N ILE A 511 1.56 -2.24 1.53
CA ILE A 511 2.44 -1.83 2.64
C ILE A 511 3.15 -0.52 2.29
#